data_AF-A0A246GDC6-F1
#
_entry.id   AF-A0A246GDC6-F1
#
_cell.length_a   1.000
_cell.length_b   1.000
_cell.length_c   1.000
_cell.angle_alpha   90.00
_cell.angle_beta   90.00
_cell.angle_gamma   90.00
#
_symmetry.space_group_name_H-M   'P 1'
#
loop_
_entity.id
_entity.type
_entity.pdbx_description
1 polymer ?
#
loop_
_entity_poly.entity_id
_entity_poly.type
_entity_poly.pdbx_seq_one_letter_code
_entity_poly.pdbx_strand_id
1 'polypeptide(L)'
;METNRQKKIGNVLQKDLVDILQGEVRKNGISNLVISVSKVSVTTDLSIAKVFLSIFPQDKAEEILEAVKSNTPLIKHDLAQRVKQQLRRVPNLLFYIDDSLDYIEKIDNALSGKDNPIENPNLLDKRKKS
;
A
#
# COMPACT_ATOMS: atom_id res chain seq x y z
N MET A 1 9.16 -9.90 14.73
CA MET A 1 9.55 -8.54 15.12
C MET A 1 10.49 -8.00 14.04
N GLU A 2 10.23 -6.80 13.50
CA GLU A 2 11.00 -6.25 12.38
C GLU A 2 12.36 -5.73 12.86
N THR A 3 13.43 -6.03 12.12
CA THR A 3 14.80 -5.61 12.45
C THR A 3 15.02 -4.12 12.15
N ASN A 4 15.97 -3.49 12.84
CA ASN A 4 16.35 -2.08 12.57
C ASN A 4 16.80 -1.86 11.12
N ARG A 5 17.40 -2.88 10.49
CA ARG A 5 17.80 -2.83 9.09
C ARG A 5 16.59 -2.82 8.14
N GLN A 6 15.57 -3.64 8.40
CA GLN A 6 14.32 -3.63 7.62
C GLN A 6 13.63 -2.27 7.71
N LYS A 7 13.50 -1.70 8.92
CA LYS A 7 12.91 -0.38 9.12
C LYS A 7 13.64 0.72 8.36
N LYS A 8 14.98 0.72 8.44
CA LYS A 8 15.81 1.72 7.74
C LYS A 8 15.61 1.63 6.23
N ILE A 9 15.60 0.41 5.68
CA ILE A 9 15.40 0.18 4.25
C ILE A 9 13.98 0.57 3.83
N GLY A 10 12.96 0.19 4.61
CA GLY A 10 11.57 0.56 4.37
C GLY A 10 11.40 2.08 4.26
N ASN A 11 11.99 2.84 5.19
CA ASN A 11 11.94 4.31 5.17
C ASN A 11 12.61 4.93 3.94
N VAL A 12 13.78 4.40 3.53
CA VAL A 12 14.47 4.85 2.31
C VAL A 12 13.60 4.59 1.09
N LEU A 13 13.11 3.35 0.94
CA LEU A 13 12.26 2.97 -0.18
C LEU A 13 10.97 3.79 -0.21
N GLN A 14 10.36 4.06 0.95
CA GLN A 14 9.15 4.86 1.06
C GLN A 14 9.38 6.27 0.51
N LYS A 15 10.45 6.94 0.95
CA LYS A 15 10.76 8.30 0.49
C LYS A 15 11.00 8.35 -1.02
N ASP A 16 11.82 7.45 -1.54
CA ASP A 16 12.16 7.44 -2.96
C ASP A 16 10.97 7.05 -3.85
N LEU A 17 10.12 6.12 -3.40
CA LEU A 17 8.91 5.73 -4.12
C LEU A 17 7.89 6.87 -4.18
N VAL A 18 7.73 7.65 -3.10
CA VAL A 18 6.86 8.85 -3.12
C VAL A 18 7.32 9.82 -4.20
N ASP A 19 8.61 10.11 -4.25
CA ASP A 19 9.16 11.05 -5.23
C ASP A 19 9.02 10.55 -6.67
N ILE A 20 9.21 9.24 -6.91
CA ILE A 20 9.03 8.62 -8.23
C ILE A 20 7.57 8.69 -8.66
N LEU A 21 6.64 8.22 -7.81
CA LEU A 21 5.22 8.17 -8.14
C LEU A 21 4.63 9.57 -8.34
N GLN A 22 4.94 10.53 -7.47
CA GLN A 22 4.49 11.91 -7.65
C GLN A 22 5.10 12.56 -8.90
N GLY A 23 6.37 12.25 -9.20
CA GLY A 23 7.03 12.72 -10.42
C GLY A 23 6.30 12.25 -11.68
N GLU A 24 5.93 10.96 -11.73
CA GLU A 24 5.19 10.39 -12.85
C GLU A 24 3.78 10.98 -12.99
N VAL A 25 3.05 11.18 -11.89
CA VAL A 25 1.73 11.83 -11.93
C VAL A 25 1.82 13.25 -12.52
N ARG A 26 2.84 14.02 -12.12
CA ARG A 26 3.07 15.38 -12.63
C ARG A 26 3.43 15.37 -14.12
N LYS A 27 4.29 14.45 -14.57
CA LYS A 27 4.67 14.32 -15.99
C LYS A 27 3.48 13.99 -16.89
N ASN A 28 2.58 13.13 -16.42
CA ASN A 28 1.37 12.76 -17.15
C ASN A 28 0.26 13.83 -17.09
N GLY A 29 0.48 14.93 -16.37
CA GLY A 29 -0.46 16.06 -16.32
C GLY A 29 -1.81 15.71 -15.71
N ILE A 30 -1.89 14.66 -14.87
CA ILE A 30 -3.15 14.19 -14.30
C ILE A 30 -3.55 15.13 -13.15
N SER A 31 -4.34 16.16 -13.47
CA SER A 31 -4.97 17.02 -12.48
C SER A 31 -5.99 16.23 -11.66
N ASN A 32 -5.99 16.41 -10.33
CA ASN A 32 -6.89 15.76 -9.36
C ASN A 32 -6.58 14.29 -9.02
N LEU A 33 -5.36 13.82 -9.28
CA LEU A 33 -4.87 12.54 -8.78
C LEU A 33 -3.73 12.77 -7.78
N VAL A 34 -3.89 12.25 -6.57
CA VAL A 34 -2.83 12.25 -5.55
C VAL A 34 -2.51 10.81 -5.19
N ILE A 35 -1.24 10.45 -5.38
CA ILE A 35 -0.70 9.14 -4.98
C ILE A 35 0.34 9.37 -3.89
N SER A 36 0.18 8.67 -2.78
CA SER A 36 1.11 8.69 -1.66
C SER A 36 1.41 7.27 -1.17
N VAL A 37 2.52 7.09 -0.45
CA VAL A 37 2.93 5.79 0.11
C VAL A 37 2.75 5.86 1.63
N SER A 38 1.74 5.17 2.15
CA SER A 38 1.46 5.14 3.59
C SER A 38 2.51 4.35 4.35
N LYS A 39 2.87 3.17 3.82
CA LYS A 39 3.77 2.23 4.51
C LYS A 39 4.52 1.36 3.52
N VAL A 40 5.76 1.03 3.86
CA VAL A 40 6.55 0.01 3.17
C VAL A 40 6.98 -1.05 4.18
N SER A 41 6.64 -2.31 3.92
CA SER A 41 7.04 -3.45 4.74
C SER A 41 7.95 -4.37 3.94
N VAL A 42 9.13 -4.65 4.49
CA VAL A 42 10.15 -5.45 3.81
C VAL A 42 10.31 -6.80 4.48
N THR A 43 10.42 -7.88 3.70
CA THR A 43 10.64 -9.24 4.21
C THR A 43 11.99 -9.37 4.92
N THR A 44 12.15 -10.40 5.75
CA THR A 44 13.38 -10.61 6.56
C THR A 44 14.63 -10.85 5.71
N ASP A 45 14.45 -11.48 4.55
CA ASP A 45 15.49 -11.71 3.54
C ASP A 45 15.72 -10.49 2.62
N LEU A 46 14.95 -9.41 2.80
CA LEU A 46 14.96 -8.19 1.99
C LEU A 46 14.71 -8.40 0.49
N SER A 47 14.09 -9.52 0.12
CA SER A 47 13.84 -9.84 -1.28
C SER A 47 12.55 -9.20 -1.80
N ILE A 48 11.59 -8.93 -0.93
CA ILE A 48 10.27 -8.41 -1.27
C ILE A 48 9.95 -7.19 -0.39
N ALA A 49 9.41 -6.15 -1.02
CA ALA A 49 8.88 -4.97 -0.35
C ALA A 49 7.40 -4.80 -0.73
N LYS A 50 6.54 -4.88 0.28
CA LYS A 50 5.11 -4.57 0.16
C LYS A 50 4.94 -3.08 0.37
N VAL A 51 4.36 -2.40 -0.62
CA VAL A 51 4.15 -0.96 -0.68
C VAL A 51 2.65 -0.71 -0.60
N PHE A 52 2.23 -0.01 0.44
CA PHE A 52 0.84 0.39 0.65
C PHE A 52 0.66 1.81 0.16
N LEU A 53 -0.25 1.98 -0.80
CA LEU A 53 -0.52 3.23 -1.49
C LEU A 53 -1.83 3.83 -0.97
N SER A 54 -1.80 5.12 -0.67
CA SER A 54 -3.01 5.92 -0.47
C SER A 54 -3.22 6.75 -1.72
N ILE A 55 -4.37 6.52 -2.38
CA ILE A 55 -4.75 7.11 -3.66
C ILE A 55 -6.00 7.94 -3.43
N PHE A 56 -5.99 9.17 -3.91
CA PHE A 56 -7.15 10.05 -3.91
C PHE A 56 -7.39 10.60 -5.31
N PRO A 57 -8.63 10.53 -5.83
CA PRO A 57 -9.85 10.04 -5.18
C PRO A 57 -9.97 8.49 -5.18
N GLN A 58 -10.75 7.93 -4.23
CA GLN A 58 -10.80 6.49 -3.93
C GLN A 58 -11.50 5.66 -5.02
N ASP A 59 -12.45 6.25 -5.75
CA ASP A 59 -13.13 5.67 -6.91
C ASP A 59 -12.16 5.22 -8.01
N LYS A 60 -11.00 5.89 -8.13
CA LYS A 60 -9.95 5.57 -9.10
C LYS A 60 -8.84 4.68 -8.54
N ALA A 61 -8.92 4.29 -7.27
CA ALA A 61 -7.81 3.61 -6.60
C ALA A 61 -7.46 2.27 -7.27
N GLU A 62 -8.45 1.47 -7.68
CA GLU A 62 -8.22 0.18 -8.34
C GLU A 62 -7.58 0.34 -9.73
N GLU A 63 -8.12 1.25 -10.55
CA GLU A 63 -7.57 1.57 -11.89
C GLU A 63 -6.10 2.00 -11.80
N ILE A 64 -5.81 2.92 -10.87
CA ILE A 64 -4.46 3.43 -10.66
C ILE A 64 -3.54 2.33 -10.10
N LEU A 65 -4.05 1.46 -9.23
CA LEU A 65 -3.27 0.33 -8.73
C LEU A 65 -2.86 -0.62 -9.87
N GLU A 66 -3.76 -0.89 -10.82
CA GLU A 66 -3.44 -1.70 -11.99
C GLU A 66 -2.39 -1.03 -12.89
N ALA A 67 -2.52 0.27 -13.14
CA ALA A 67 -1.54 1.05 -13.89
C ALA A 67 -0.16 1.09 -13.21
N VAL A 68 -0.11 1.20 -11.88
CA VAL A 68 1.14 1.12 -11.11
C VAL A 68 1.73 -0.28 -11.21
N LYS A 69 0.90 -1.33 -11.12
CA LYS A 69 1.35 -2.72 -11.26
C LYS A 69 1.93 -2.98 -12.65
N SER A 70 1.31 -2.51 -13.73
CA SER A 70 1.85 -2.66 -15.09
C SER A 70 3.20 -1.97 -15.26
N ASN A 71 3.38 -0.82 -14.59
CA ASN A 71 4.61 -0.03 -14.65
C ASN A 71 5.67 -0.42 -13.58
N THR A 72 5.44 -1.50 -12.82
CA THR A 72 6.36 -1.98 -11.78
C THR A 72 7.82 -2.12 -12.25
N PRO A 73 8.13 -2.67 -13.46
CA PRO A 73 9.51 -2.81 -13.91
C PRO A 73 10.23 -1.46 -14.06
N LEU A 74 9.53 -0.45 -14.58
CA LEU A 74 10.06 0.90 -14.77
C LEU A 74 10.28 1.58 -13.40
N ILE A 75 9.29 1.51 -12.51
CA ILE A 75 9.40 2.06 -11.15
C ILE A 75 10.58 1.42 -10.41
N LYS A 76 10.75 0.11 -10.55
CA LYS A 76 11.87 -0.62 -9.95
C LYS A 76 13.21 -0.19 -10.53
N HIS A 77 13.28 0.09 -11.84
CA HIS A 77 14.49 0.60 -12.48
C HIS A 77 14.89 1.97 -11.92
N ASP A 78 13.93 2.90 -11.88
CA ASP A 78 14.16 4.26 -11.37
C ASP A 78 14.57 4.25 -9.90
N LEU A 79 13.90 3.41 -9.10
CA LEU A 79 14.25 3.19 -7.71
C LEU A 79 15.66 2.64 -7.58
N ALA A 80 16.05 1.66 -8.41
CA ALA A 80 17.39 1.08 -8.39
C ALA A 80 18.49 2.10 -8.68
N GLN A 81 18.26 3.06 -9.58
CA GLN A 81 19.23 4.13 -9.83
C GLN A 81 19.41 5.03 -8.60
N ARG A 82 18.31 5.37 -7.90
CA ARG A 82 18.35 6.23 -6.70
C ARG A 82 19.00 5.55 -5.51
N VAL A 83 18.68 4.28 -5.26
CA VAL A 83 19.15 3.55 -4.09
C VAL A 83 20.45 2.78 -4.30
N LYS A 84 21.08 2.89 -5.48
CA LYS A 84 22.27 2.13 -5.88
C LYS A 84 23.40 2.14 -4.84
N GLN A 85 23.60 3.27 -4.17
CA GLN A 85 24.66 3.42 -3.16
C GLN A 85 24.26 2.86 -1.78
N GLN A 86 22.97 2.70 -1.51
CA GLN A 86 22.43 2.30 -0.21
C GLN A 86 22.07 0.81 -0.15
N LEU A 87 21.74 0.22 -1.30
CA LEU A 87 21.23 -1.14 -1.42
C LEU A 87 21.99 -1.93 -2.49
N ARG A 88 22.51 -3.10 -2.11
CA ARG A 88 23.16 -4.03 -3.05
C ARG A 88 22.17 -4.64 -4.06
N ARG A 89 20.94 -4.89 -3.63
CA ARG A 89 19.85 -5.45 -4.45
C ARG A 89 18.55 -4.74 -4.07
N VAL A 90 17.80 -4.33 -5.08
CA VAL A 90 16.47 -3.76 -4.91
C VAL A 90 15.46 -4.91 -4.76
N PRO A 91 14.60 -4.89 -3.72
CA PRO A 91 13.56 -5.88 -3.55
C PRO A 91 12.55 -5.84 -4.71
N ASN A 92 11.80 -6.93 -4.88
CA ASN A 92 10.61 -6.93 -5.71
C ASN A 92 9.51 -6.14 -5.02
N LEU A 93 8.89 -5.21 -5.76
CA LEU A 93 7.85 -4.33 -5.25
C LEU A 93 6.49 -4.99 -5.46
N LEU A 94 5.68 -5.05 -4.41
CA LEU A 94 4.29 -5.48 -4.45
C LEU A 94 3.41 -4.33 -3.97
N PHE A 95 2.50 -3.86 -4.81
CA PHE A 95 1.65 -2.72 -4.50
C PHE A 95 0.26 -3.14 -4.02
N TYR A 96 -0.21 -2.46 -2.98
CA TYR A 96 -1.52 -2.64 -2.36
C TYR A 96 -2.15 -1.27 -2.10
N ILE A 97 -3.47 -1.18 -2.13
CA ILE A 97 -4.20 -0.01 -1.62
C ILE A 97 -4.22 -0.11 -0.10
N ASP A 98 -4.04 1.01 0.57
CA ASP A 98 -4.18 1.12 2.02
C ASP A 98 -5.66 1.26 2.38
N ASP A 99 -6.29 0.14 2.75
CA ASP A 99 -7.67 0.05 3.25
C ASP A 99 -7.76 0.03 4.79
N SER A 100 -6.64 0.34 5.46
CA SER A 100 -6.54 0.24 6.92
C SER A 100 -7.58 1.12 7.64
N LEU A 101 -7.89 2.30 7.09
CA LEU A 101 -8.89 3.20 7.68
C LEU A 101 -10.29 2.61 7.59
N ASP A 102 -10.70 2.12 6.41
CA ASP A 102 -11.99 1.48 6.20
C ASP A 102 -12.14 0.24 7.10
N TYR A 103 -11.05 -0.50 7.32
CA TYR A 103 -11.01 -1.64 8.22
C TYR A 103 -11.18 -1.24 9.69
N ILE A 104 -10.48 -0.19 10.15
CA ILE A 104 -10.61 0.33 11.52
C ILE A 104 -12.03 0.84 11.75
N GLU A 105 -12.61 1.59 10.81
CA GLU A 105 -13.97 2.10 10.92
C GLU A 105 -15.00 0.97 11.05
N LYS A 106 -14.84 -0.13 10.31
CA LYS A 106 -15.68 -1.32 10.46
C LYS A 106 -15.57 -1.94 11.86
N ILE A 107 -14.36 -2.01 12.42
CA ILE A 107 -14.15 -2.50 13.79
C ILE A 107 -14.83 -1.58 14.80
N ASP A 108 -14.59 -0.27 14.70
CA ASP A 108 -15.17 0.70 15.64
C ASP A 108 -16.70 0.69 15.58
N ASN A 109 -17.27 0.59 14.38
CA ASN A 109 -18.71 0.42 14.20
C ASN A 109 -19.23 -0.87 14.87
N ALA A 110 -18.53 -2.00 14.70
CA ALA A 110 -18.88 -3.26 15.35
C ALA A 110 -18.74 -3.20 16.88
N LEU A 111 -17.75 -2.47 17.40
CA LEU A 111 -17.52 -2.28 18.84
C LEU A 111 -18.49 -1.27 19.48
N SER A 112 -19.10 -0.38 18.69
CA SER A 112 -20.04 0.65 19.18
C SER A 112 -21.33 0.09 19.78
N GLY A 113 -21.57 -1.23 19.67
CA GLY A 113 -22.69 -1.94 20.30
C GLY A 113 -24.05 -1.67 19.66
N LYS A 114 -24.11 -0.94 18.54
CA LYS A 114 -25.34 -0.69 17.79
C LYS A 114 -25.91 -1.98 17.17
N ASP A 115 -25.03 -2.89 16.77
CA ASP A 115 -25.35 -4.16 16.12
C ASP A 115 -24.89 -5.31 17.01
N ASN A 116 -25.76 -5.77 17.92
CA ASN A 116 -25.45 -6.91 18.80
C ASN A 116 -25.87 -8.23 18.13
N PRO A 117 -24.92 -9.04 17.62
CA PRO A 117 -25.24 -10.31 16.95
C PRO A 117 -25.79 -11.38 17.90
N ILE A 118 -25.68 -11.20 19.22
CA ILE A 118 -26.29 -12.09 20.22
C ILE A 118 -27.79 -11.84 20.31
N GLU A 119 -28.23 -10.58 20.23
CA GLU A 119 -29.65 -10.19 20.29
C GLU A 119 -30.33 -10.26 18.92
N ASN A 120 -29.58 -9.99 17.84
CA ASN A 120 -30.06 -10.07 16.45
C ASN A 120 -29.17 -10.99 15.60
N PRO A 121 -29.44 -12.32 15.58
CA PRO A 121 -28.65 -13.31 14.84
C PRO A 121 -28.65 -13.10 13.31
N ASN A 122 -29.60 -12.32 12.79
CA ASN A 122 -29.72 -11.98 11.37
C ASN A 122 -28.63 -11.01 10.87
N LEU A 123 -27.86 -10.40 11.79
CA LEU A 123 -26.72 -9.52 11.47
C LEU A 123 -25.47 -10.29 10.99
N LEU A 124 -25.43 -11.61 11.21
CA LEU A 124 -24.28 -12.44 10.87
C LEU A 124 -24.36 -12.88 9.40
N ASP A 125 -23.23 -12.78 8.69
CA ASP A 125 -23.08 -13.36 7.36
C ASP A 125 -23.39 -14.85 7.41
N LYS A 126 -24.21 -15.32 6.46
CA LYS A 126 -24.48 -16.76 6.33
C LYS A 126 -23.17 -17.48 6.06
N ARG A 127 -22.82 -18.43 6.93
CA ARG A 127 -21.66 -19.32 6.73
C ARG A 127 -21.67 -19.82 5.29
N LYS A 128 -20.59 -19.57 4.55
CA LYS A 128 -20.35 -20.22 3.26
C LYS A 128 -20.38 -21.73 3.51
N LYS A 129 -21.36 -22.42 2.93
CA LYS A 129 -21.39 -23.88 2.93
C LYS A 129 -20.17 -24.34 2.13
N SER A 130 -19.37 -25.20 2.75
CA SER A 130 -18.26 -25.88 2.09
C SER A 130 -18.75 -26.80 0.99
#